data_AF-A0A6A6T041-F1
#
_entry.id   AF-A0A6A6T041-F1
#
_cell.length_a   1.000
_cell.length_b   1.000
_cell.length_c   1.000
_cell.angle_alpha   90.00
_cell.angle_beta   90.00
_cell.angle_gamma   90.00
#
_symmetry.space_group_name_H-M   'P 1'
#
loop_
_entity.id
_entity.type
_entity.pdbx_description
1 polymer ?
#
loop_
_entity_poly.entity_id
_entity_poly.type
_entity_poly.pdbx_seq_one_letter_code
_entity_poly.pdbx_strand_id
1 'polypeptide(L)'
;MIQIGGELTVDERNLLSVAYKNVVGTRRASWRIISSIEQKEESKGSEKHVGTIRDYRQKIETELEKVCQDVLNVLDDSLIPKAESGESKVFYHKMKGDYHRYLAEFASGEKRKVAATAAHEAYKAATDVAQTELTPTHPIRLGLALNFSVFYYEILNSPDRACHLAKQAFDDAIAELDSLSEESYRDSTLIMQLLRDNLTLWTSSDGAEAETAEAAPPKEEKAAEAETKSAEPTEEQPPAPTAS
;
A
#
# COMPACT_ATOMS: atom_id res chain seq x y z
N MET A 1 21.71 11.54 3.48
CA MET A 1 21.42 10.10 3.48
C MET A 1 21.35 9.64 4.92
N ILE A 2 20.25 9.01 5.33
CA ILE A 2 20.13 8.40 6.65
C ILE A 2 20.98 7.14 6.59
N GLN A 3 22.16 7.13 7.23
CA GLN A 3 22.95 5.91 7.40
C GLN A 3 22.45 5.17 8.64
N ILE A 4 21.62 4.16 8.43
CA ILE A 4 21.12 3.29 9.50
C ILE A 4 22.21 2.25 9.80
N GLY A 5 22.65 2.11 11.05
CA GLY A 5 23.76 1.24 11.44
C GLY A 5 23.44 -0.27 11.53
N GLY A 6 22.17 -0.66 11.44
CA GLY A 6 21.69 -2.05 11.59
C GLY A 6 20.25 -2.22 11.08
N GLU A 7 19.62 -3.36 11.38
CA GLU A 7 18.17 -3.56 11.16
C GLU A 7 17.37 -2.60 12.06
N LEU A 8 16.29 -2.03 11.53
CA LEU A 8 15.41 -1.17 12.33
C LEU A 8 14.59 -2.04 13.28
N THR A 9 14.37 -1.54 14.49
CA THR A 9 13.36 -2.12 15.36
C THR A 9 11.97 -1.96 14.77
N VAL A 10 11.01 -2.71 15.30
CA VAL A 10 9.60 -2.59 14.95
C VAL A 10 9.12 -1.13 15.05
N ASP A 11 9.40 -0.47 16.18
CA ASP A 11 8.97 0.90 16.43
C ASP A 11 9.60 1.88 15.44
N GLU A 12 10.88 1.71 15.13
CA GLU A 12 11.58 2.54 14.16
C GLU A 12 11.02 2.35 12.74
N ARG A 13 10.76 1.10 12.35
CA ARG A 13 10.11 0.74 11.08
C ARG A 13 8.72 1.36 10.98
N ASN A 14 7.95 1.31 12.06
CA ASN A 14 6.60 1.88 12.14
C ASN A 14 6.63 3.39 12.02
N LEU A 15 7.49 4.07 12.78
CA LEU A 15 7.67 5.52 12.72
C LEU A 15 8.09 5.98 11.32
N LEU A 16 9.01 5.26 10.69
CA LEU A 16 9.46 5.55 9.32
C LEU A 16 8.30 5.45 8.33
N SER A 17 7.52 4.37 8.40
CA SER A 17 6.37 4.13 7.51
C SER A 17 5.30 5.20 7.68
N VAL A 18 4.92 5.51 8.93
CA VAL A 18 3.91 6.55 9.23
C VAL A 18 4.38 7.93 8.74
N ALA A 19 5.65 8.28 8.97
CA ALA A 19 6.20 9.56 8.56
C ALA A 19 6.14 9.74 7.03
N TYR A 20 6.67 8.78 6.26
CA TYR A 20 6.68 8.91 4.80
C TYR A 20 5.28 8.76 4.19
N LYS A 21 4.41 7.92 4.77
CA LYS A 21 3.02 7.79 4.34
C LYS A 21 2.27 9.10 4.47
N ASN A 22 2.42 9.82 5.59
CA ASN A 22 1.74 11.09 5.80
C ASN A 22 2.19 12.16 4.80
N VAL A 23 3.49 12.24 4.52
CA VAL A 23 4.05 13.18 3.54
C VAL A 23 3.52 12.88 2.14
N VAL A 24 3.59 11.61 1.70
CA VAL A 24 3.12 11.22 0.36
C VAL A 24 1.60 11.28 0.23
N GLY A 25 0.84 10.84 1.25
CA GLY A 25 -0.62 10.85 1.24
C GLY A 25 -1.18 12.25 1.04
N THR A 26 -0.65 13.24 1.76
CA THR A 26 -1.05 14.65 1.62
C THR A 26 -0.81 15.18 0.19
N ARG A 27 0.33 14.81 -0.41
CA ARG A 27 0.69 15.21 -1.76
C ARG A 27 -0.12 14.47 -2.84
N ARG A 28 -0.39 13.17 -2.68
CA ARG A 28 -1.28 12.38 -3.54
C ARG A 28 -2.69 12.94 -3.54
N ALA A 29 -3.24 13.27 -2.37
CA ALA A 29 -4.56 13.90 -2.27
C ALA A 29 -4.60 15.25 -3.01
N SER A 30 -3.57 16.08 -2.82
CA SER A 30 -3.43 17.36 -3.53
C SER A 30 -3.36 17.16 -5.05
N TRP A 31 -2.59 16.18 -5.51
CA TRP A 31 -2.46 15.84 -6.92
C TRP A 31 -3.79 15.37 -7.53
N ARG A 32 -4.54 14.50 -6.85
CA ARG A 32 -5.86 14.04 -7.30
C ARG A 32 -6.85 15.20 -7.45
N ILE A 33 -6.88 16.11 -6.48
CA ILE A 33 -7.74 17.30 -6.52
C ILE A 33 -7.39 18.18 -7.72
N ILE A 34 -6.11 18.52 -7.90
CA ILE A 34 -5.66 19.36 -9.01
C ILE A 34 -5.90 18.70 -10.36
N SER A 35 -5.68 17.38 -10.48
CA SER A 35 -5.96 16.64 -11.71
C SER A 35 -7.45 16.63 -12.07
N SER A 36 -8.34 16.48 -11.07
CA SER A 36 -9.79 16.61 -11.27
C SER A 36 -10.20 18.01 -11.71
N ILE A 37 -9.57 19.06 -11.15
CA ILE A 37 -9.80 20.46 -11.55
C ILE A 37 -9.31 20.70 -12.98
N GLU A 38 -8.12 20.19 -13.36
CA GLU A 38 -7.60 20.28 -14.73
C GLU A 38 -8.59 19.69 -15.73
N GLN A 39 -9.05 18.45 -15.47
CA GLN A 39 -10.02 17.77 -16.33
C GLN A 39 -11.35 18.54 -16.45
N LYS A 40 -11.84 19.12 -15.34
CA LYS A 40 -13.06 19.94 -15.32
C LYS A 40 -12.89 21.26 -16.08
N GLU A 41 -11.72 21.88 -16.07
CA GLU A 41 -11.46 23.12 -16.81
C GLU A 41 -11.17 22.85 -18.30
N GLU A 42 -10.52 21.74 -18.63
CA GLU A 42 -10.32 21.30 -20.02
C GLU A 42 -11.65 21.12 -20.75
N SER A 43 -12.67 20.56 -20.08
CA SER A 43 -14.01 20.41 -20.67
C SER A 43 -14.75 21.74 -20.93
N LYS A 44 -14.31 22.84 -20.32
CA LYS A 44 -14.88 24.19 -20.53
C LYS A 44 -14.17 25.00 -21.62
N GLY A 45 -13.04 24.52 -22.15
CA GLY A 45 -12.31 25.17 -23.25
C GLY A 45 -11.53 26.43 -22.87
N SER A 46 -11.23 26.67 -21.58
CA SER A 46 -10.46 27.83 -21.13
C SER A 46 -8.94 27.57 -21.15
N GLU A 47 -8.29 27.75 -22.31
CA GLU A 47 -6.88 27.38 -22.52
C GLU A 47 -5.89 28.02 -21.52
N LYS A 48 -6.11 29.28 -21.14
CA LYS A 48 -5.22 30.00 -20.21
C LYS A 48 -5.30 29.43 -18.78
N HIS A 49 -6.50 29.08 -18.32
CA HIS A 49 -6.69 28.50 -16.99
C HIS A 49 -6.11 27.08 -16.94
N VAL A 50 -6.38 26.28 -17.99
CA VAL A 50 -5.82 24.93 -18.15
C VAL A 50 -4.30 24.94 -18.09
N GLY A 51 -3.63 25.86 -18.81
CA GLY A 51 -2.17 25.98 -18.76
C GLY A 51 -1.64 26.22 -17.35
N THR A 52 -2.25 27.13 -16.59
CA THR A 52 -1.83 27.44 -15.22
C THR A 52 -2.04 26.26 -14.26
N ILE A 53 -3.16 25.56 -14.40
CA ILE A 53 -3.49 24.38 -13.57
C ILE A 53 -2.51 23.24 -13.87
N ARG A 54 -2.19 23.01 -15.15
CA ARG A 54 -1.23 22.01 -15.60
C ARG A 54 0.17 22.25 -15.04
N ASP A 55 0.64 23.50 -15.09
CA ASP A 55 1.95 23.87 -14.51
C ASP A 55 1.98 23.61 -13.00
N TYR A 56 0.87 23.85 -12.30
CA TYR A 56 0.76 23.55 -10.88
C TYR A 56 0.72 22.04 -10.60
N ARG A 57 -0.02 21.26 -11.41
CA ARG A 57 -0.01 19.79 -11.34
C ARG A 57 1.41 19.24 -11.48
N GLN A 58 2.16 19.71 -12.49
CA GLN A 58 3.53 19.25 -12.75
C GLN A 58 4.49 19.56 -11.58
N LYS A 59 4.30 20.68 -10.88
CA LYS A 59 5.07 20.98 -9.65
C LYS A 59 4.78 19.96 -8.56
N ILE A 60 3.51 19.61 -8.34
CA ILE A 60 3.12 18.59 -7.36
C ILE A 60 3.69 17.22 -7.76
N GLU A 61 3.65 16.86 -9.04
CA GLU A 61 4.23 15.61 -9.55
C GLU A 61 5.74 15.55 -9.32
N THR A 62 6.46 16.65 -9.53
CA THR A 62 7.91 16.72 -9.29
C THR A 62 8.22 16.54 -7.80
N GLU A 63 7.43 17.14 -6.90
CA GLU A 63 7.58 16.94 -5.46
C GLU A 63 7.26 15.48 -5.06
N LEU A 64 6.21 14.90 -5.61
CA LEU A 64 5.84 13.50 -5.39
C LEU A 64 6.93 12.54 -5.88
N GLU A 65 7.43 12.73 -7.10
CA GLU A 65 8.51 11.92 -7.69
C GLU A 65 9.75 11.97 -6.79
N LYS A 66 10.13 13.16 -6.32
CA LYS A 66 11.26 13.31 -5.40
C LYS A 66 11.07 12.57 -4.08
N VAL A 67 9.92 12.74 -3.41
CA VAL A 67 9.67 12.05 -2.14
C VAL A 67 9.64 10.54 -2.32
N CYS A 68 9.03 10.04 -3.41
CA CYS A 68 9.02 8.62 -3.69
C CYS A 68 10.43 8.09 -3.95
N GLN A 69 11.24 8.81 -4.73
CA GLN A 69 12.62 8.40 -5.01
C GLN A 69 13.49 8.41 -3.74
N ASP A 70 13.31 9.41 -2.86
CA ASP A 70 14.05 9.47 -1.59
C ASP A 70 13.76 8.23 -0.72
N VAL A 71 12.50 7.77 -0.67
CA VAL A 71 12.14 6.53 0.06
C VAL A 71 12.69 5.29 -0.62
N LEU A 72 12.54 5.19 -1.94
CA LEU A 72 13.06 4.05 -2.71
C LEU A 72 14.57 3.88 -2.54
N ASN A 73 15.31 4.99 -2.53
CA ASN A 73 16.76 4.95 -2.28
C ASN A 73 17.08 4.44 -0.87
N VAL A 74 16.33 4.88 0.17
CA VAL A 74 16.52 4.37 1.54
C VAL A 74 16.20 2.88 1.63
N LEU A 75 15.15 2.43 0.95
CA LEU A 75 14.77 1.02 0.90
C LEU A 75 15.88 0.17 0.27
N ASP A 76 16.37 0.58 -0.90
CA ASP A 76 17.35 -0.18 -1.69
C ASP A 76 18.76 -0.15 -1.09
N ASP A 77 19.21 1.02 -0.60
CA ASP A 77 20.57 1.19 -0.12
C ASP A 77 20.75 0.74 1.34
N SER A 78 19.67 0.69 2.13
CA SER A 78 19.77 0.53 3.59
C SER A 78 18.83 -0.50 4.21
N LEU A 79 17.53 -0.47 3.90
CA LEU A 79 16.56 -1.26 4.66
C LEU A 79 16.42 -2.70 4.17
N ILE A 80 16.20 -2.89 2.86
CA ILE A 80 16.06 -4.22 2.26
C ILE A 80 17.32 -5.06 2.46
N PRO A 81 18.55 -4.55 2.25
CA PRO A 81 19.76 -5.35 2.46
C PRO A 81 20.00 -5.78 3.92
N LYS A 82 19.36 -5.12 4.90
CA LYS A 82 19.54 -5.39 6.34
C LYS A 82 18.36 -6.12 6.96
N ALA A 83 17.33 -6.45 6.18
CA ALA A 83 16.15 -7.14 6.66
C ALA A 83 16.44 -8.63 6.87
N GLU A 84 16.39 -9.10 8.11
CA GLU A 84 16.70 -10.50 8.44
C GLU A 84 15.42 -11.34 8.57
N SER A 85 14.39 -10.80 9.22
CA SER A 85 13.10 -11.47 9.44
C SER A 85 12.18 -11.46 8.22
N GLY A 86 11.30 -12.46 8.12
CA GLY A 86 10.23 -12.49 7.12
C GLY A 86 9.33 -11.27 7.17
N GLU A 87 8.97 -10.82 8.37
CA GLU A 87 8.18 -9.60 8.55
C GLU A 87 8.89 -8.36 7.98
N SER A 88 10.16 -8.13 8.30
CA SER A 88 10.89 -6.95 7.84
C SER A 88 11.08 -6.99 6.32
N LYS A 89 11.40 -8.16 5.75
CA LYS A 89 11.48 -8.35 4.29
C LYS A 89 10.16 -8.04 3.60
N VAL A 90 9.06 -8.64 4.04
CA VAL A 90 7.73 -8.43 3.45
C VAL A 90 7.33 -6.96 3.56
N PHE A 91 7.56 -6.36 4.73
CA PHE A 91 7.23 -4.95 4.98
C PHE A 91 7.98 -4.01 4.02
N TYR A 92 9.30 -4.15 3.88
CA TYR A 92 10.08 -3.25 3.02
C TYR A 92 9.82 -3.50 1.53
N HIS A 93 9.64 -4.74 1.10
CA HIS A 93 9.28 -5.03 -0.29
C HIS A 93 7.86 -4.54 -0.63
N LYS A 94 6.90 -4.69 0.28
CA LYS A 94 5.56 -4.09 0.16
C LYS A 94 5.66 -2.57 0.04
N MET A 95 6.43 -1.93 0.92
CA MET A 95 6.66 -0.48 0.89
C MET A 95 7.27 -0.07 -0.46
N LYS A 96 8.29 -0.78 -0.95
CA LYS A 96 8.87 -0.55 -2.29
C LYS A 96 7.82 -0.63 -3.40
N GLY A 97 6.94 -1.62 -3.35
CA GLY A 97 5.80 -1.77 -4.25
C GLY A 97 4.85 -0.56 -4.20
N ASP A 98 4.50 -0.11 -2.99
CA ASP A 98 3.63 1.06 -2.76
C ASP A 98 4.23 2.34 -3.38
N TYR A 99 5.51 2.63 -3.16
CA TYR A 99 6.14 3.85 -3.70
C TYR A 99 6.30 3.80 -5.22
N HIS A 100 6.61 2.65 -5.82
CA HIS A 100 6.58 2.51 -7.27
C HIS A 100 5.17 2.60 -7.85
N ARG A 101 4.16 2.09 -7.14
CA ARG A 101 2.76 2.28 -7.53
C ARG A 101 2.37 3.75 -7.52
N TYR A 102 2.74 4.50 -6.48
CA TYR A 102 2.49 5.94 -6.42
C TYR A 102 3.14 6.69 -7.60
N LEU A 103 4.36 6.32 -7.99
CA LEU A 103 4.99 6.85 -9.21
C LEU A 103 4.18 6.51 -10.47
N ALA A 104 3.66 5.29 -10.57
CA ALA A 104 2.87 4.84 -11.72
C ALA A 104 1.51 5.56 -11.84
N GLU A 105 0.93 6.07 -10.75
CA GLU A 105 -0.36 6.77 -10.74
C GLU A 105 -0.36 8.01 -11.66
N PHE A 106 0.70 8.81 -11.58
CA PHE A 106 0.80 10.09 -12.30
C PHE A 106 1.81 10.06 -13.46
N ALA A 107 2.66 9.05 -13.55
CA ALA A 107 3.56 8.88 -14.68
C ALA A 107 2.80 8.55 -15.98
N SER A 108 3.43 8.86 -17.12
CA SER A 108 2.94 8.56 -18.46
C SER A 108 4.00 7.90 -19.33
N GLY A 109 3.57 7.24 -20.41
CA GLY A 109 4.46 6.59 -21.38
C GLY A 109 5.40 5.57 -20.75
N GLU A 110 6.68 5.62 -21.12
CA GLU A 110 7.69 4.66 -20.65
C GLU A 110 7.93 4.76 -19.13
N LYS A 111 7.89 5.97 -18.56
CA LYS A 111 8.04 6.15 -17.10
C LYS A 111 6.98 5.36 -16.33
N ARG A 112 5.73 5.39 -16.79
CA ARG A 112 4.63 4.61 -16.18
C ARG A 112 4.89 3.12 -16.24
N LYS A 113 5.34 2.63 -17.40
CA LYS A 113 5.63 1.21 -17.62
C LYS A 113 6.76 0.71 -16.71
N VAL A 114 7.83 1.48 -16.58
CA VAL A 114 8.95 1.15 -15.68
C VAL A 114 8.49 1.12 -14.23
N ALA A 115 7.75 2.16 -13.78
CA ALA A 115 7.23 2.21 -12.42
C ALA A 115 6.25 1.06 -12.12
N ALA A 116 5.34 0.75 -13.03
CA ALA A 116 4.41 -0.37 -12.87
C ALA A 116 5.12 -1.73 -12.82
N THR A 117 6.15 -1.93 -13.66
CA THR A 117 6.94 -3.18 -13.64
C THR A 117 7.68 -3.34 -12.31
N ALA A 118 8.35 -2.28 -11.84
CA ALA A 118 9.05 -2.29 -10.57
C ALA A 118 8.10 -2.50 -9.37
N ALA A 119 6.90 -1.90 -9.40
CA ALA A 119 5.88 -2.13 -8.38
C ALA A 119 5.44 -3.60 -8.35
N HIS A 120 5.17 -4.19 -9.53
CA HIS A 120 4.78 -5.59 -9.64
C HIS A 120 5.86 -6.54 -9.11
N GLU A 121 7.11 -6.32 -9.50
CA GLU A 121 8.26 -7.11 -9.03
C GLU A 121 8.42 -7.03 -7.51
N ALA A 122 8.30 -5.84 -6.92
CA ALA A 122 8.41 -5.65 -5.49
C ALA A 122 7.27 -6.31 -4.72
N TYR A 123 6.02 -6.17 -5.15
CA TYR A 123 4.88 -6.86 -4.53
C TYR A 123 4.96 -8.38 -4.68
N LYS A 124 5.47 -8.87 -5.81
CA LYS A 124 5.69 -10.30 -6.02
C LYS A 124 6.76 -10.83 -5.06
N ALA A 125 7.90 -10.16 -4.94
CA ALA A 125 8.94 -10.52 -3.98
C ALA A 125 8.40 -10.54 -2.54
N ALA A 126 7.59 -9.57 -2.16
CA ALA A 126 6.91 -9.55 -0.86
C ALA A 126 5.96 -10.74 -0.70
N THR A 127 5.20 -11.10 -1.74
CA THR A 127 4.23 -12.20 -1.71
C THR A 127 4.93 -13.55 -1.54
N ASP A 128 6.02 -13.77 -2.26
CA ASP A 128 6.78 -15.02 -2.22
C ASP A 128 7.34 -15.28 -0.80
N VAL A 129 7.84 -14.23 -0.13
CA VAL A 129 8.28 -14.34 1.27
C VAL A 129 7.09 -14.51 2.21
N ALA A 130 6.03 -13.72 2.06
CA ALA A 130 4.86 -13.77 2.94
C ALA A 130 4.14 -15.13 2.93
N GLN A 131 4.14 -15.83 1.80
CA GLN A 131 3.54 -17.16 1.69
C GLN A 131 4.27 -18.23 2.51
N THR A 132 5.57 -18.04 2.76
CA THR A 132 6.41 -19.02 3.46
C THR A 132 6.70 -18.64 4.90
N GLU A 133 6.74 -17.34 5.21
CA GLU A 133 7.17 -16.85 6.52
C GLU A 133 6.04 -16.23 7.37
N LEU A 134 4.86 -15.94 6.81
CA LEU A 134 3.75 -15.29 7.54
C LEU A 134 2.44 -16.08 7.42
N THR A 135 1.65 -16.14 8.49
CA THR A 135 0.32 -16.77 8.46
C THR A 135 -0.65 -15.98 7.57
N PRO A 136 -1.68 -16.63 6.97
CA PRO A 136 -2.71 -15.94 6.18
C PRO A 136 -3.42 -14.80 6.91
N THR A 137 -3.53 -14.90 8.23
CA THR A 137 -4.11 -13.89 9.11
C THR A 137 -3.15 -12.76 9.47
N HIS A 138 -1.85 -12.89 9.18
CA HIS A 138 -0.86 -11.89 9.56
C HIS A 138 -1.17 -10.51 8.94
N PRO A 139 -1.26 -9.42 9.73
CA PRO A 139 -1.67 -8.10 9.24
C PRO A 139 -0.79 -7.55 8.11
N ILE A 140 0.54 -7.73 8.17
CA ILE A 140 1.44 -7.37 7.07
C ILE A 140 1.11 -8.13 5.76
N ARG A 141 0.78 -9.44 5.84
CA ARG A 141 0.43 -10.26 4.67
C ARG A 141 -0.93 -9.85 4.09
N LEU A 142 -1.92 -9.60 4.95
CA LEU A 142 -3.24 -9.09 4.55
C LEU A 142 -3.11 -7.70 3.88
N GLY A 143 -2.32 -6.82 4.48
CA GLY A 143 -2.04 -5.49 3.96
C GLY A 143 -1.32 -5.52 2.61
N LEU A 144 -0.39 -6.45 2.43
CA LEU A 144 0.24 -6.71 1.14
C LEU A 144 -0.79 -7.13 0.09
N ALA A 145 -1.65 -8.09 0.40
CA ALA A 145 -2.69 -8.56 -0.52
C ALA A 145 -3.66 -7.42 -0.89
N LEU A 146 -4.05 -6.60 0.08
CA LEU A 146 -4.88 -5.41 -0.14
C LEU A 146 -4.21 -4.46 -1.14
N ASN A 147 -2.97 -4.02 -0.88
CA ASN A 147 -2.30 -3.05 -1.75
C ASN A 147 -1.99 -3.63 -3.13
N PHE A 148 -1.64 -4.92 -3.21
CA PHE A 148 -1.36 -5.56 -4.50
C PHE A 148 -2.66 -5.77 -5.32
N SER A 149 -3.79 -6.02 -4.66
CA SER A 149 -5.10 -6.05 -5.36
C SER A 149 -5.47 -4.68 -5.93
N VAL A 150 -5.25 -3.59 -5.16
CA VAL A 150 -5.44 -2.21 -5.63
C VAL A 150 -4.51 -1.91 -6.82
N PHE A 151 -3.26 -2.35 -6.77
CA PHE A 151 -2.33 -2.21 -7.89
C PHE A 151 -2.85 -2.90 -9.17
N TYR A 152 -3.34 -4.14 -9.07
CA TYR A 152 -3.92 -4.84 -10.22
C TYR A 152 -5.12 -4.10 -10.80
N TYR A 153 -5.95 -3.51 -9.93
CA TYR A 153 -7.14 -2.76 -10.34
C TYR A 153 -6.77 -1.42 -11.00
N GLU A 154 -6.07 -0.54 -10.27
CA GLU A 154 -5.86 0.86 -10.68
C GLU A 154 -4.71 1.05 -11.68
N ILE A 155 -3.65 0.24 -11.58
CA ILE A 155 -2.45 0.45 -12.41
C ILE A 155 -2.43 -0.47 -13.63
N LEU A 156 -2.73 -1.76 -13.43
CA LEU A 156 -2.73 -2.76 -14.49
C LEU A 156 -4.08 -2.95 -15.18
N ASN A 157 -5.13 -2.25 -14.73
CA ASN A 157 -6.47 -2.33 -15.30
C ASN A 157 -6.94 -3.80 -15.47
N SER A 158 -6.68 -4.62 -14.44
CA SER A 158 -6.92 -6.06 -14.42
C SER A 158 -7.87 -6.42 -13.28
N PRO A 159 -9.16 -6.03 -13.36
CA PRO A 159 -10.12 -6.19 -12.28
C PRO A 159 -10.32 -7.65 -11.86
N ASP A 160 -10.32 -8.60 -12.80
CA ASP A 160 -10.42 -10.03 -12.51
C ASP A 160 -9.30 -10.51 -11.57
N ARG A 161 -8.06 -10.07 -11.83
CA ARG A 161 -6.90 -10.43 -11.00
C ARG A 161 -6.96 -9.75 -9.63
N ALA A 162 -7.40 -8.50 -9.58
CA ALA A 162 -7.58 -7.77 -8.33
C ALA A 162 -8.60 -8.47 -7.43
N CYS A 163 -9.78 -8.79 -7.96
CA CYS A 163 -10.84 -9.49 -7.24
C CYS A 163 -10.42 -10.89 -6.83
N HIS A 164 -9.74 -11.64 -7.70
CA HIS A 164 -9.23 -12.97 -7.36
C HIS A 164 -8.24 -12.92 -6.18
N LEU A 165 -7.25 -12.03 -6.23
CA LEU A 165 -6.26 -11.89 -5.16
C LEU A 165 -6.90 -11.45 -3.84
N ALA A 166 -7.76 -10.44 -3.87
CA ALA A 166 -8.43 -9.94 -2.67
C ALA A 166 -9.34 -10.99 -2.04
N LYS A 167 -10.10 -11.73 -2.87
CA LYS A 167 -10.98 -12.80 -2.42
C LYS A 167 -10.18 -13.97 -1.82
N GLN A 168 -9.11 -14.40 -2.49
CA GLN A 168 -8.27 -15.48 -1.98
C GLN A 168 -7.68 -15.12 -0.62
N ALA A 169 -7.10 -13.93 -0.47
CA ALA A 169 -6.54 -13.49 0.81
C ALA A 169 -7.60 -13.41 1.93
N PHE A 170 -8.82 -12.99 1.59
CA PHE A 170 -9.94 -12.95 2.54
C PHE A 170 -10.39 -14.36 2.96
N ASP A 171 -10.57 -15.27 2.00
CA ASP A 171 -11.01 -16.65 2.25
C ASP A 171 -9.95 -17.44 3.04
N ASP A 172 -8.66 -17.30 2.69
CA ASP A 172 -7.54 -17.91 3.41
C ASP A 172 -7.47 -17.42 4.88
N ALA A 173 -7.70 -16.12 5.11
CA ALA A 173 -7.68 -15.57 6.46
C ALA A 173 -8.89 -15.98 7.30
N ILE A 174 -10.08 -16.12 6.70
CA ILE A 174 -11.27 -16.64 7.39
C ILE A 174 -11.02 -18.05 7.92
N ALA A 175 -10.34 -18.90 7.16
CA ALA A 175 -10.11 -20.29 7.53
C ALA A 175 -9.29 -20.46 8.82
N GLU A 176 -8.49 -19.45 9.19
CA GLU A 176 -7.59 -19.48 10.35
C GLU A 176 -7.92 -18.42 11.41
N LEU A 177 -9.01 -17.65 11.23
CA LEU A 177 -9.34 -16.48 12.06
C LEU A 177 -9.59 -16.82 13.54
N ASP A 178 -10.19 -17.99 13.79
CA ASP A 178 -10.55 -18.46 15.13
C ASP A 178 -9.34 -18.77 16.03
N SER A 179 -8.13 -18.80 15.46
CA SER A 179 -6.88 -19.10 16.17
C SER A 179 -6.14 -17.87 16.70
N LEU A 180 -6.63 -16.66 16.40
CA LEU A 180 -5.95 -15.41 16.75
C LEU A 180 -6.16 -14.99 18.20
N SER A 181 -5.16 -14.30 18.77
CA SER A 181 -5.32 -13.51 20.00
C SER A 181 -6.23 -12.30 19.76
N GLU A 182 -6.82 -11.73 20.83
CA GLU A 182 -7.73 -10.58 20.70
C GLU A 182 -7.08 -9.36 20.01
N GLU A 183 -5.80 -9.13 20.25
CA GLU A 183 -5.04 -8.03 19.67
C GLU A 183 -4.82 -8.23 18.16
N SER A 184 -4.27 -9.38 17.76
CA SER A 184 -4.07 -9.72 16.35
C SER A 184 -5.39 -9.83 15.59
N TYR A 185 -6.47 -10.26 16.26
CA TYR A 185 -7.81 -10.33 15.70
C TYR A 185 -8.32 -8.94 15.26
N ARG A 186 -8.12 -7.92 16.10
CA ARG A 186 -8.58 -6.54 15.79
C ARG A 186 -7.90 -5.97 14.54
N ASP A 187 -6.59 -6.12 14.44
CA ASP A 187 -5.83 -5.58 13.31
C ASP A 187 -6.12 -6.35 12.01
N SER A 188 -6.17 -7.68 12.08
CA SER A 188 -6.48 -8.54 10.95
C SER A 188 -7.89 -8.28 10.40
N THR A 189 -8.89 -8.21 11.28
CA THR A 189 -10.29 -7.97 10.86
C THR A 189 -10.51 -6.59 10.27
N LEU A 190 -9.77 -5.56 10.70
CA LEU A 190 -9.79 -4.25 10.07
C LEU A 190 -9.35 -4.34 8.60
N ILE A 191 -8.24 -5.02 8.31
CA ILE A 191 -7.74 -5.16 6.93
C ILE A 191 -8.66 -6.06 6.10
N MET A 192 -9.18 -7.15 6.66
CA MET A 192 -10.17 -8.00 6.00
C MET A 192 -11.43 -7.22 5.62
N GLN A 193 -11.88 -6.28 6.46
CA GLN A 193 -13.00 -5.41 6.13
C GLN A 193 -12.67 -4.50 4.94
N LEU A 194 -11.44 -3.99 4.83
CA LEU A 194 -11.01 -3.19 3.67
C LEU A 194 -10.97 -4.02 2.38
N LEU A 195 -10.51 -5.27 2.44
CA LEU A 195 -10.55 -6.22 1.32
C LEU A 195 -12.00 -6.44 0.86
N ARG A 196 -12.93 -6.67 1.80
CA ARG A 196 -14.36 -6.84 1.51
C ARG A 196 -14.99 -5.58 0.92
N ASP A 197 -14.65 -4.40 1.45
CA ASP A 197 -15.13 -3.12 0.95
C ASP A 197 -14.71 -2.92 -0.52
N ASN A 198 -13.44 -3.19 -0.85
CA ASN A 198 -12.92 -3.10 -2.21
C ASN A 198 -13.60 -4.12 -3.15
N LEU A 199 -13.76 -5.38 -2.72
CA LEU A 199 -14.48 -6.40 -3.51
C LEU A 199 -15.93 -5.96 -3.82
N THR A 200 -16.62 -5.39 -2.83
CA THR A 200 -17.99 -4.87 -3.02
C THR A 200 -18.01 -3.71 -4.02
N LEU A 201 -17.06 -2.79 -3.92
CA LEU A 201 -16.93 -1.65 -4.84
C LEU A 201 -16.67 -2.11 -6.28
N TRP A 202 -15.75 -3.04 -6.47
CA TRP A 202 -15.36 -3.52 -7.81
C TRP A 202 -16.44 -4.37 -8.47
N THR A 203 -17.14 -5.22 -7.70
CA THR A 203 -18.20 -6.09 -8.24
C THR A 203 -19.56 -5.41 -8.40
N SER A 204 -19.82 -4.31 -7.69
CA SER A 204 -21.04 -3.50 -7.89
C SER A 204 -21.00 -2.65 -9.15
N SER A 205 -19.79 -2.32 -9.63
CA SER A 205 -19.59 -1.54 -10.85
C SER A 205 -19.82 -2.35 -12.14
N ASP A 206 -19.78 -3.69 -12.07
CA ASP A 206 -20.07 -4.58 -13.21
C ASP A 206 -21.57 -4.63 -13.60
N GLY A 207 -22.46 -4.03 -12.79
CA GLY A 207 -23.91 -4.00 -13.02
C GLY A 207 -24.49 -2.68 -13.54
N ALA A 208 -23.68 -1.64 -13.68
CA ALA A 208 -24.13 -0.34 -14.19
C ALA A 208 -23.31 0.03 -15.42
N GLU A 209 -23.99 0.25 -16.55
CA GLU A 209 -23.39 0.77 -17.77
C GLU A 209 -22.49 1.97 -17.45
N ALA A 210 -21.34 2.01 -18.11
CA ALA A 210 -20.26 2.95 -17.92
C ALA A 210 -20.69 4.41 -18.26
N GLU A 211 -21.46 5.04 -17.39
CA GLU A 211 -21.76 6.47 -17.42
C GLU A 211 -21.42 7.10 -16.07
N THR A 212 -20.22 7.68 -16.00
CA THR A 212 -19.86 8.79 -15.10
C THR A 212 -20.13 8.61 -13.61
N ALA A 213 -19.87 7.43 -13.05
CA ALA A 213 -19.65 7.33 -11.60
C ALA A 213 -18.18 7.68 -11.32
N GLU A 214 -17.93 8.80 -10.62
CA GLU A 214 -16.67 9.03 -9.90
C GLU A 214 -16.47 7.79 -8.99
N ALA A 215 -15.67 6.82 -9.45
CA ALA A 215 -15.34 5.64 -8.66
C ALA A 215 -14.63 6.13 -7.40
N ALA A 216 -15.25 5.91 -6.23
CA ALA A 216 -14.62 6.24 -4.97
C ALA A 216 -13.25 5.55 -4.91
N PRO A 217 -12.18 6.24 -4.50
CA PRO A 217 -10.86 5.62 -4.43
C PRO A 217 -10.90 4.41 -3.48
N PRO A 218 -10.19 3.31 -3.80
CA PRO A 218 -10.14 2.12 -2.97
C PRO A 218 -9.62 2.46 -1.57
N LYS A 219 -10.18 1.78 -0.56
CA LYS A 219 -9.93 2.10 0.85
C LYS A 219 -8.66 1.38 1.34
N GLU A 220 -7.50 1.86 0.95
CA GLU A 220 -6.20 1.32 1.38
C GLU A 220 -5.57 2.07 2.56
N GLU A 221 -5.97 3.33 2.80
CA GLU A 221 -5.23 4.23 3.71
C GLU A 221 -5.29 3.82 5.19
N LYS A 222 -6.25 2.99 5.62
CA LYS A 222 -6.35 2.55 7.02
C LYS A 222 -5.56 1.27 7.34
N ALA A 223 -5.11 0.52 6.32
CA ALA A 223 -4.43 -0.76 6.53
C ALA A 223 -3.06 -0.58 7.19
N ALA A 224 -2.30 0.46 6.81
CA ALA A 224 -0.95 0.64 7.34
C ALA A 224 -0.91 0.87 8.87
N GLU A 225 -1.98 1.40 9.49
CA GLU A 225 -2.03 1.55 10.95
C GLU A 225 -2.18 0.20 11.66
N ALA A 226 -2.95 -0.72 11.07
CA ALA A 226 -3.09 -2.10 11.56
C ALA A 226 -1.79 -2.89 11.35
N GLU A 227 -1.14 -2.74 10.19
CA GLU A 227 0.14 -3.39 9.89
C GLU A 227 1.25 -2.99 10.86
N THR A 228 1.25 -1.75 11.35
CA THR A 228 2.27 -1.24 12.27
C THR A 228 2.06 -1.70 13.72
N LYS A 229 0.83 -1.85 14.19
CA LYS A 229 0.56 -2.19 15.59
C LYS A 229 0.89 -3.64 15.93
N SER A 230 0.59 -4.56 15.02
CA SER A 230 0.75 -6.00 15.27
C SER A 230 2.19 -6.50 15.26
N ALA A 231 3.14 -5.61 14.99
CA ALA A 231 4.56 -5.94 15.00
C ALA A 231 5.20 -5.78 16.39
N GLU A 232 4.51 -5.24 17.40
CA GLU A 232 5.05 -5.16 18.77
C GLU A 232 5.37 -6.58 19.28
N PRO A 233 6.57 -6.83 19.87
CA PRO A 233 6.89 -8.14 20.40
C PRO A 233 5.91 -8.46 21.52
N THR A 234 5.29 -9.63 21.47
CA THR A 234 4.56 -10.19 22.61
C THR A 234 5.57 -10.33 23.76
N GLU A 235 5.40 -9.57 24.85
CA GLU A 235 6.20 -9.77 26.06
C GLU A 235 6.04 -11.23 26.50
N GLU A 236 7.10 -12.03 26.34
CA GLU A 236 7.17 -13.38 26.88
C GLU A 236 7.05 -13.27 28.41
N GLN A 237 5.89 -13.61 28.96
CA GLN A 237 5.70 -13.66 30.41
C GLN A 237 6.71 -14.66 31.00
N PRO A 238 7.52 -14.27 31.99
CA PRO A 238 8.45 -15.20 32.62
C PRO A 238 7.67 -16.35 33.26
N PRO A 239 8.22 -17.59 33.22
CA PRO A 239 7.52 -18.75 33.75
C PRO A 239 7.21 -18.55 35.24
N ALA A 240 5.95 -18.80 35.60
CA ALA A 240 5.47 -18.67 36.96
C ALA A 240 6.36 -19.48 37.92
N PRO A 241 6.73 -18.91 39.09
CA PRO A 241 7.57 -19.63 40.05
C PRO A 241 6.83 -20.89 40.52
N THR A 242 7.46 -22.04 40.32
CA THR A 242 7.02 -23.31 40.89
C THR A 242 7.03 -23.20 42.40
N ALA A 243 5.85 -23.17 43.02
CA ALA A 243 5.71 -23.24 44.46
C ALA A 243 6.25 -24.60 44.96
N SER A 244 7.24 -24.54 45.85
CA SER A 244 7.65 -25.65 46.73
C SER A 244 7.09 -25.43 48.13
#